data_AF-A0A134AHV0-F1
#
_entry.id   AF-A0A134AHV0-F1
#
_cell.length_a   1.000
_cell.length_b   1.000
_cell.length_c   1.000
_cell.angle_alpha   90.00
_cell.angle_beta   90.00
_cell.angle_gamma   90.00
#
_symmetry.space_group_name_H-M   'P 1'
#
loop_
_entity.id
_entity.type
_entity.pdbx_description
1 polymer ?
#
loop_
_entity_poly.entity_id
_entity_poly.type
_entity_poly.pdbx_seq_one_letter_code
_entity_poly.pdbx_strand_id
1 'polypeptide(L)'
;MKKIDLKKLENLMIKNYKRQISFQELQKNFFENDIERIKYIKSKLEKAYIKKDEKNVNILILAIFVFNLYSEDFIDILCKLTKEEWHERHEDIAIYFMEMELPSTVECLYKLAISDFEKYRDDEYCQLVEKCCYALGDINTPKAKEK
;
A
#
# COMPACT_ATOMS: atom_id res chain seq x y z
N MET A 1 -10.56 19.20 13.52
CA MET A 1 -9.43 18.65 12.74
C MET A 1 -8.74 19.74 11.95
N LYS A 2 -7.44 19.98 12.17
CA LYS A 2 -6.63 20.80 11.25
C LYS A 2 -6.73 20.14 9.86
N LYS A 3 -7.25 20.86 8.87
CA LYS A 3 -7.32 20.40 7.47
C LYS A 3 -5.90 20.26 6.96
N ILE A 4 -5.36 19.05 7.04
CA ILE A 4 -4.10 18.74 6.39
C ILE A 4 -4.44 18.17 5.04
N ASP A 5 -4.04 18.90 4.00
CA ASP A 5 -4.20 18.50 2.61
C ASP A 5 -3.09 17.50 2.23
N LEU A 6 -3.37 16.63 1.26
CA LEU A 6 -2.45 15.61 0.75
C LEU A 6 -1.15 16.23 0.23
N LYS A 7 -1.21 17.43 -0.37
CA LYS A 7 -0.01 18.19 -0.77
C LYS A 7 0.89 18.54 0.41
N LYS A 8 0.31 18.83 1.58
CA LYS A 8 1.10 19.09 2.79
C LYS A 8 1.75 17.80 3.30
N LEU A 9 1.05 16.66 3.26
CA LEU A 9 1.62 15.36 3.59
C LEU A 9 2.82 15.02 2.69
N GLU A 10 2.64 15.09 1.37
CA GLU A 10 3.68 14.84 0.37
C GLU A 10 4.94 15.68 0.68
N ASN A 11 4.77 16.98 0.92
CA ASN A 11 5.87 17.88 1.27
C ASN A 11 6.56 17.49 2.58
N LEU A 12 5.81 17.10 3.61
CA LEU A 12 6.40 16.68 4.89
C LEU A 12 7.18 15.36 4.74
N MET A 13 6.66 14.39 3.99
CA MET A 13 7.38 13.13 3.71
C MET A 13 8.67 13.38 2.92
N ILE A 14 8.63 14.27 1.92
CA ILE A 14 9.84 14.67 1.17
C ILE A 14 10.87 15.32 2.09
N LYS A 15 10.44 16.23 2.98
CA LYS A 15 11.35 16.85 3.97
C LYS A 15 11.95 15.82 4.92
N ASN A 16 11.15 14.85 5.36
CA ASN A 16 11.62 13.78 6.24
C ASN A 16 12.64 12.87 5.54
N TYR A 17 12.35 12.46 4.30
CA TYR A 17 13.28 11.70 3.47
C TYR A 17 14.60 12.44 3.23
N LYS A 18 14.54 13.75 2.99
CA LYS A 18 15.70 14.64 2.86
C LYS A 18 16.39 14.97 4.19
N ARG A 19 15.96 14.37 5.31
CA ARG A 19 16.47 14.61 6.67
C ARG A 19 16.39 16.07 7.12
N GLN A 20 15.48 16.84 6.53
CA GLN A 20 15.21 18.24 6.90
C GLN A 20 14.29 18.36 8.11
N ILE A 21 13.49 17.33 8.37
CA ILE A 21 12.70 17.17 9.59
C ILE A 21 12.84 15.73 10.11
N SER A 22 12.78 15.58 11.42
CA SER A 22 12.71 14.27 12.08
C SER A 22 11.39 13.55 11.79
N PHE A 23 11.36 12.24 12.01
CA PHE A 23 10.13 11.46 11.92
C PHE A 23 9.09 11.91 12.96
N GLN A 24 9.54 12.27 14.17
CA GLN A 24 8.68 12.81 15.22
C GLN A 24 8.03 14.14 14.79
N GLU A 25 8.76 15.00 14.08
CA GLU A 25 8.19 16.22 13.50
C GLU A 25 7.19 15.92 12.38
N LEU A 26 7.47 14.95 11.52
CA LEU A 26 6.51 14.49 10.49
C LEU A 26 5.19 14.03 11.15
N GLN A 27 5.28 13.17 12.17
CA GLN A 27 4.14 12.64 12.91
C GLN A 27 3.29 13.76 13.53
N LYS A 28 3.92 14.68 14.28
CA LYS A 28 3.24 15.82 14.92
C LYS A 28 2.56 16.76 13.92
N ASN A 29 3.10 16.88 12.71
CA ASN A 29 2.58 17.81 11.70
C ASN A 29 1.46 17.23 10.81
N PHE A 30 1.24 15.92 10.83
CA PHE A 30 0.25 15.23 9.99
C PHE A 30 -1.04 14.85 10.73
N PHE A 31 -0.99 14.13 11.86
CA PHE A 31 -2.14 13.83 12.73
C PHE A 31 -1.67 13.41 14.12
N GLU A 32 -2.55 13.49 15.13
CA GLU A 32 -2.18 13.28 16.54
C GLU A 32 -1.89 11.81 16.86
N ASN A 33 -2.53 10.88 16.17
CA ASN A 33 -2.37 9.44 16.38
C ASN A 33 -2.62 8.61 15.11
N ASP A 34 -2.31 7.32 15.17
CA ASP A 34 -2.41 6.41 14.03
C ASP A 34 -3.86 6.15 13.60
N ILE A 35 -4.83 6.16 14.53
CA ILE A 35 -6.25 5.98 14.20
C ILE A 35 -6.73 7.08 13.26
N GLU A 36 -6.35 8.34 13.52
CA GLU A 36 -6.67 9.46 12.64
C GLU A 36 -5.96 9.36 11.29
N ARG A 37 -4.68 8.94 11.28
CA ARG A 37 -3.90 8.73 10.04
C ARG A 37 -4.54 7.66 9.16
N ILE A 38 -4.90 6.52 9.74
CA ILE A 38 -5.54 5.40 9.04
C ILE A 38 -6.86 5.86 8.42
N LYS A 39 -7.75 6.48 9.19
CA LYS A 39 -9.03 6.99 8.69
C LYS A 39 -8.85 7.98 7.53
N TYR A 40 -7.90 8.90 7.67
CA TYR A 40 -7.62 9.88 6.62
C TYR A 40 -7.07 9.22 5.35
N ILE A 41 -6.04 8.37 5.48
CA ILE A 41 -5.38 7.71 4.35
C ILE A 41 -6.38 6.81 3.62
N LYS A 42 -7.18 6.01 4.35
CA LYS A 42 -8.22 5.15 3.77
C LYS A 42 -9.22 5.95 2.95
N SER A 43 -9.79 7.01 3.53
CA SER A 43 -10.75 7.88 2.82
C SER A 43 -10.15 8.53 1.58
N LYS A 44 -8.84 8.84 1.60
CA LYS A 44 -8.15 9.44 0.45
C LYS A 44 -7.80 8.40 -0.61
N LEU A 45 -7.45 7.17 -0.23
CA LEU A 45 -7.20 6.06 -1.15
C LEU A 45 -8.48 5.69 -1.91
N GLU A 46 -9.61 5.58 -1.20
CA GLU A 46 -10.91 5.32 -1.83
C GLU A 46 -11.27 6.40 -2.86
N LYS A 47 -11.01 7.68 -2.56
CA LYS A 47 -11.22 8.79 -3.49
C LYS A 47 -10.26 8.75 -4.67
N ALA A 48 -9.00 8.41 -4.45
CA ALA A 48 -7.99 8.29 -5.49
C ALA A 48 -8.32 7.13 -6.44
N TYR A 49 -8.74 5.99 -5.90
CA TYR A 49 -9.21 4.83 -6.66
C TYR A 49 -10.38 5.18 -7.59
N ILE A 50 -11.44 5.82 -7.07
CA ILE A 50 -12.60 6.23 -7.88
C ILE A 50 -12.19 7.16 -9.04
N LYS A 51 -11.21 8.03 -8.81
CA LYS A 51 -10.72 8.99 -9.80
C LYS A 51 -9.63 8.44 -10.72
N LYS A 52 -9.15 7.21 -10.49
CA LYS A 52 -7.93 6.65 -11.10
C LYS A 52 -6.74 7.61 -11.00
N ASP A 53 -6.57 8.20 -9.82
CA ASP A 53 -5.53 9.18 -9.53
C ASP A 53 -4.27 8.47 -9.01
N GLU A 54 -3.45 8.02 -9.95
CA GLU A 54 -2.21 7.27 -9.70
C GLU A 54 -1.28 8.01 -8.73
N LYS A 55 -1.08 9.32 -8.95
CA LYS A 55 -0.20 10.14 -8.11
C LYS A 55 -0.64 10.05 -6.64
N ASN A 56 -1.93 10.18 -6.38
CA ASN A 56 -2.44 10.14 -5.03
C ASN A 56 -2.36 8.73 -4.42
N VAL A 57 -2.60 7.66 -5.20
CA VAL A 57 -2.35 6.28 -4.75
C VAL A 57 -0.90 6.09 -4.33
N ASN A 58 0.05 6.54 -5.15
CA ASN A 58 1.49 6.43 -4.88
C ASN A 58 1.84 7.12 -3.55
N ILE A 59 1.41 8.38 -3.36
CA ILE A 59 1.67 9.14 -2.14
C ILE A 59 1.07 8.46 -0.91
N LEU A 60 -0.16 7.97 -1.02
CA LEU A 60 -0.90 7.41 0.12
C LEU A 60 -0.38 6.04 0.53
N ILE A 61 -0.01 5.18 -0.42
CA ILE A 61 0.64 3.89 -0.10
C ILE A 61 2.01 4.14 0.53
N LEU A 62 2.82 5.07 0.00
CA LEU A 62 4.08 5.44 0.65
C LEU A 62 3.88 5.95 2.09
N ALA A 63 2.81 6.73 2.33
CA ALA A 63 2.48 7.19 3.67
C ALA A 63 2.19 6.05 4.64
N ILE A 64 1.54 4.97 4.19
CA ILE A 64 1.32 3.77 5.02
C ILE A 64 2.65 3.22 5.53
N PHE A 65 3.64 3.03 4.65
CA PHE A 65 4.96 2.53 5.02
C PHE A 65 5.75 3.52 5.89
N VAL A 66 5.76 4.80 5.52
CA VAL A 66 6.48 5.84 6.28
C VAL A 66 5.99 5.91 7.72
N PHE A 67 4.67 5.79 7.94
CA PHE A 67 4.08 5.82 9.27
C PHE A 67 3.95 4.45 9.93
N ASN A 68 4.40 3.36 9.29
CA ASN A 68 4.28 1.99 9.78
C ASN A 68 2.84 1.57 10.12
N LEU A 69 1.88 1.91 9.25
CA LEU A 69 0.43 1.74 9.48
C LEU A 69 -0.11 0.41 8.94
N TYR A 70 0.24 -0.68 9.61
CA TYR A 70 -0.31 -2.01 9.32
C TYR A 70 -1.66 -2.18 10.03
N SER A 71 -2.74 -2.18 9.25
CA SER A 71 -4.12 -2.15 9.72
C SER A 71 -5.04 -2.80 8.72
N GLU A 72 -5.93 -3.68 9.20
CA GLU A 72 -6.93 -4.35 8.38
C GLU A 72 -7.89 -3.37 7.68
N ASP A 73 -7.99 -2.13 8.18
CA ASP A 73 -8.79 -1.07 7.58
C ASP A 73 -8.44 -0.79 6.11
N PHE A 74 -7.22 -1.11 5.68
CA PHE A 74 -6.77 -0.91 4.31
C PHE A 74 -7.04 -2.10 3.39
N ILE A 75 -7.31 -3.31 3.90
CA ILE A 75 -7.38 -4.54 3.08
C ILE A 75 -8.33 -4.38 1.90
N ASP A 76 -9.55 -3.89 2.16
CA ASP A 76 -10.58 -3.76 1.12
C ASP A 76 -10.14 -2.88 -0.06
N ILE A 77 -9.47 -1.76 0.22
CA ILE A 77 -9.03 -0.84 -0.84
C ILE A 77 -7.75 -1.34 -1.51
N LEU A 78 -6.84 -1.97 -0.77
CA LEU A 78 -5.63 -2.56 -1.35
C LEU A 78 -5.97 -3.76 -2.25
N CYS A 79 -6.89 -4.64 -1.85
CA CYS A 79 -7.39 -5.75 -2.69
C CYS A 79 -8.16 -5.29 -3.94
N LYS A 80 -8.69 -4.06 -3.95
CA LYS A 80 -9.24 -3.45 -5.17
C LYS A 80 -8.12 -2.98 -6.09
N LEU A 81 -7.12 -2.31 -5.53
CA LEU A 81 -5.94 -1.83 -6.25
C LEU A 81 -5.16 -2.98 -6.90
N THR A 82 -5.03 -4.15 -6.26
CA THR A 82 -4.36 -5.31 -6.88
C THR A 82 -4.98 -5.82 -8.19
N LYS A 83 -6.19 -5.37 -8.53
CA LYS A 83 -6.89 -5.77 -9.76
C LYS A 83 -6.78 -4.71 -10.87
N GLU A 84 -6.09 -3.62 -10.61
CA GLU A 84 -6.10 -2.44 -11.47
C GLU A 84 -4.70 -2.12 -12.00
N GLU A 85 -4.55 -2.19 -13.32
CA GLU A 85 -3.24 -2.00 -13.95
C GLU A 85 -2.71 -0.55 -13.91
N TRP A 86 -3.59 0.44 -13.73
CA TRP A 86 -3.28 1.87 -13.92
C TRP A 86 -2.34 2.49 -12.88
N HIS A 87 -1.81 1.73 -11.91
CA HIS A 87 -0.86 2.23 -10.91
C HIS A 87 0.33 1.32 -10.65
N GLU A 88 1.42 1.88 -10.13
CA GLU A 88 2.70 1.17 -9.98
C GLU A 88 2.97 0.52 -8.62
N ARG A 89 1.95 0.38 -7.76
CA ARG A 89 2.14 -0.04 -6.34
C ARG A 89 1.82 -1.51 -6.03
N HIS A 90 1.74 -2.38 -7.04
CA HIS A 90 1.38 -3.79 -6.84
C HIS A 90 2.34 -4.53 -5.91
N GLU A 91 3.64 -4.33 -6.11
CA GLU A 91 4.68 -4.96 -5.28
C GLU A 91 4.62 -4.48 -3.83
N ASP A 92 4.37 -3.19 -3.61
CA ASP A 92 4.22 -2.65 -2.26
C ASP A 92 2.97 -3.22 -1.58
N ILE A 93 1.88 -3.43 -2.33
CA ILE A 93 0.68 -4.08 -1.78
C ILE A 93 0.96 -5.54 -1.41
N ALA A 94 1.73 -6.27 -2.23
CA ALA A 94 2.15 -7.64 -1.92
C ALA A 94 3.00 -7.68 -0.64
N ILE A 95 3.97 -6.78 -0.50
CA ILE A 95 4.78 -6.62 0.73
C ILE A 95 3.89 -6.29 1.92
N TYR A 96 2.93 -5.38 1.77
CA TYR A 96 2.00 -5.03 2.85
C TYR A 96 1.22 -6.25 3.35
N PHE A 97 0.73 -7.10 2.43
CA PHE A 97 0.02 -8.33 2.78
C PHE A 97 0.92 -9.39 3.42
N MET A 98 2.17 -9.48 2.98
CA MET A 98 3.21 -10.34 3.58
C MET A 98 3.47 -9.95 5.03
N GLU A 99 3.79 -8.68 5.29
CA GLU A 99 4.12 -8.16 6.63
C GLU A 99 2.98 -8.32 7.64
N MET A 100 1.73 -8.33 7.17
CA MET A 100 0.57 -8.54 8.04
C MET A 100 0.18 -10.02 8.21
N GLU A 101 0.75 -10.93 7.40
CA GLU A 101 0.47 -12.38 7.40
C GLU A 101 -1.03 -12.74 7.39
N LEU A 102 -1.87 -11.93 6.72
CA LEU A 102 -3.32 -12.03 6.82
C LEU A 102 -3.91 -13.11 5.90
N PRO A 103 -4.60 -14.15 6.42
CA PRO A 103 -5.23 -15.18 5.58
C PRO A 103 -6.30 -14.65 4.61
N SER A 104 -6.92 -13.51 4.94
CA SER A 104 -7.96 -12.88 4.12
C SER A 104 -7.43 -12.34 2.79
N THR A 105 -6.12 -12.15 2.65
CA THR A 105 -5.48 -11.56 1.45
C THR A 105 -4.99 -12.61 0.46
N VAL A 106 -4.99 -13.90 0.81
CA VAL A 106 -4.51 -15.02 -0.03
C VAL A 106 -5.11 -14.98 -1.44
N GLU A 107 -6.42 -14.74 -1.55
CA GLU A 107 -7.08 -14.68 -2.84
C GLU A 107 -6.67 -13.46 -3.67
N CYS A 108 -6.38 -12.33 -3.01
CA CYS A 108 -5.91 -11.12 -3.68
C CYS A 108 -4.47 -11.32 -4.18
N LEU A 109 -3.61 -11.92 -3.36
CA LEU A 109 -2.22 -12.26 -3.73
C LEU A 109 -2.16 -13.25 -4.89
N TYR A 110 -2.95 -14.34 -4.82
CA TYR A 110 -2.99 -15.33 -5.90
C TYR A 110 -3.42 -14.69 -7.23
N LYS A 111 -4.49 -13.89 -7.23
CA LYS A 111 -4.97 -13.20 -8.45
C LYS A 111 -3.98 -12.17 -8.98
N LEU A 112 -3.24 -11.50 -8.09
CA LEU A 112 -2.19 -10.58 -8.49
C LEU A 112 -1.01 -11.33 -9.11
N ALA A 113 -0.60 -12.47 -8.54
CA ALA A 113 0.50 -13.30 -9.05
C ALA A 113 0.24 -13.83 -10.47
N ILE A 114 -1.02 -14.13 -10.80
CA ILE A 114 -1.41 -14.61 -12.13
C ILE A 114 -1.98 -13.50 -13.03
N SER A 115 -1.84 -12.23 -12.63
CA SER A 115 -2.32 -11.11 -13.44
C SER A 115 -1.50 -10.98 -14.72
N ASP A 116 -2.16 -10.63 -15.82
CA ASP A 116 -1.54 -10.47 -17.15
C ASP A 116 -1.46 -8.99 -17.55
N PHE A 117 -1.05 -8.15 -16.59
CA PHE A 117 -0.82 -6.73 -16.80
C PHE A 117 0.31 -6.54 -17.83
N GLU A 118 0.01 -5.83 -18.91
CA GLU A 118 0.90 -5.55 -20.03
C GLU A 118 2.26 -5.02 -19.56
N LYS A 119 2.26 -4.14 -18.56
CA LYS A 119 3.49 -3.52 -18.03
C LYS A 119 4.45 -4.47 -17.32
N TYR A 120 4.01 -5.66 -16.91
CA TYR A 120 4.84 -6.67 -16.25
C TYR A 120 5.24 -7.83 -17.19
N ARG A 121 4.80 -7.83 -18.46
CA ARG A 121 5.09 -8.93 -19.39
C ARG A 121 6.57 -9.06 -19.75
N ASP A 122 7.27 -7.93 -19.79
CA ASP A 122 8.70 -7.86 -20.06
C ASP A 122 9.54 -7.81 -18.76
N ASP A 123 8.92 -8.07 -17.59
CA ASP A 123 9.65 -8.15 -16.32
C ASP A 123 10.48 -9.45 -16.26
N GLU A 124 11.69 -9.38 -16.80
CA GLU A 124 12.68 -10.48 -16.80
C GLU A 124 12.92 -11.06 -15.40
N TYR A 125 12.72 -10.26 -14.35
CA TYR A 125 12.95 -10.66 -12.96
C TYR A 125 11.68 -11.15 -12.25
N CYS A 126 10.51 -11.05 -12.89
CA CYS A 126 9.21 -11.48 -12.34
C CYS A 126 8.98 -11.02 -10.88
N GLN A 127 9.42 -9.80 -10.53
CA GLN A 127 9.55 -9.35 -9.14
C GLN A 127 8.21 -9.33 -8.43
N LEU A 128 7.15 -8.96 -9.16
CA LEU A 128 5.79 -8.98 -8.64
C LEU A 128 5.35 -10.40 -8.26
N VAL A 129 5.59 -11.38 -9.14
CA VAL A 129 5.21 -12.78 -8.92
C VAL A 129 5.99 -13.34 -7.75
N GLU A 130 7.30 -13.12 -7.71
CA GLU A 130 8.15 -13.57 -6.59
C GLU A 130 7.66 -13.01 -5.25
N LYS A 131 7.35 -11.71 -5.17
CA LYS A 131 6.80 -11.09 -3.96
C LYS A 131 5.45 -11.69 -3.55
N CYS A 132 4.58 -11.99 -4.51
CA CYS A 132 3.32 -12.66 -4.21
C CYS A 132 3.54 -14.09 -3.67
N CYS A 133 4.47 -14.85 -4.25
CA CYS A 133 4.82 -16.19 -3.80
C CYS A 133 5.42 -16.18 -2.38
N TYR A 134 6.33 -15.23 -2.08
CA TYR A 134 6.85 -15.06 -0.72
C TYR A 134 5.74 -14.70 0.27
N ALA A 135 4.85 -13.76 -0.09
CA ALA A 135 3.71 -13.39 0.75
C ALA A 135 2.78 -14.58 1.05
N LEU A 136 2.48 -15.42 0.04
CA LEU A 136 1.70 -16.65 0.23
C LEU A 136 2.42 -17.65 1.14
N GLY A 137 3.74 -17.80 0.96
CA GLY A 137 4.60 -18.64 1.79
C GLY A 137 4.56 -18.23 3.27
N ASP A 138 4.66 -16.94 3.56
CA ASP A 138 4.67 -16.39 4.92
C ASP A 138 3.29 -16.51 5.59
N ILE A 139 2.18 -16.26 4.86
CA ILE A 139 0.82 -16.48 5.38
C ILE A 139 0.59 -17.96 5.76
N ASN A 140 1.18 -18.90 5.01
CA ASN A 140 1.35 -20.32 5.39
C ASN A 140 0.07 -21.12 5.75
N THR A 141 -1.12 -20.62 5.42
CA THR A 141 -2.38 -21.37 5.60
C THR A 141 -2.51 -22.52 4.60
N PRO A 142 -3.36 -23.55 4.85
CA PRO A 142 -3.60 -24.60 3.86
C PRO A 142 -4.03 -24.05 2.50
N LYS A 143 -4.87 -22.99 2.50
CA LYS A 143 -5.29 -22.30 1.28
C LYS A 143 -4.11 -21.61 0.59
N ALA A 144 -3.21 -20.97 1.34
CA ALA A 144 -2.03 -20.32 0.77
C ALA A 144 -1.06 -21.33 0.16
N LYS A 145 -0.91 -22.53 0.75
CA LYS A 145 -0.07 -23.61 0.20
C LYS A 145 -0.62 -24.25 -1.08
N GLU A 146 -1.93 -24.23 -1.26
CA GLU A 146 -2.59 -24.72 -2.48
C GLU A 146 -2.38 -23.76 -3.68
N LYS A 147 -2.19 -22.47 -3.40
CA LYS A 147 -2.10 -21.40 -4.39
C LYS A 147 -0.67 -21.06 -4.74
#